data_AF-A0A409X463-F1
#
_entry.id   AF-A0A409X463-F1
#
_cell.length_a   1.000
_cell.length_b   1.000
_cell.length_c   1.000
_cell.angle_alpha   90.00
_cell.angle_beta   90.00
_cell.angle_gamma   90.00
#
_symmetry.space_group_name_H-M   'P 1'
#
loop_
_entity.id
_entity.type
_entity.pdbx_description
1 polymer ?
#
loop_
_entity_poly.entity_id
_entity_poly.type
_entity_poly.pdbx_seq_one_letter_code
_entity_poly.pdbx_strand_id
1 'polypeptide(L)'
;MSRTWTQDQISEYKAERDKKRKNQGLCPFDELSDAEKKAALAAQCAELLKTTLHTMISSAWTVERYPLSVSSAPSSGVLELPRNYLSTSGCDRIKFGEGANLAVLTYQYYDENVDSKSYSGTNYLAADGAIHPKRHEYLGPSPKIAGFRLSPQGVVETLFWDHHLETRWAGKRPWEVELEFDPVVESWFVTEFT
;
A
#
# COMPACT_ATOMS: atom_id res chain seq x y z
N MET A 1 -15.89 5.47 -5.18
CA MET A 1 -16.88 6.57 -5.36
C MET A 1 -16.59 7.16 -6.72
N SER A 2 -17.57 7.32 -7.61
CA SER A 2 -17.32 7.93 -8.92
C SER A 2 -16.84 9.36 -8.73
N ARG A 3 -15.70 9.71 -9.32
CA ARG A 3 -15.19 11.09 -9.30
C ARG A 3 -16.22 11.99 -9.99
N THR A 4 -16.62 13.07 -9.33
CA THR A 4 -17.52 14.07 -9.92
C THR A 4 -16.67 15.12 -10.61
N TRP A 5 -16.77 15.20 -11.93
CA TRP A 5 -16.02 16.16 -12.74
C TRP A 5 -16.93 17.28 -13.23
N THR A 6 -16.45 18.52 -13.18
CA THR A 6 -17.04 19.64 -13.95
C THR A 6 -16.52 19.61 -15.39
N GLN A 7 -17.23 20.26 -16.32
CA GLN A 7 -16.79 20.35 -17.72
C GLN A 7 -15.42 21.03 -17.87
N ASP A 8 -15.15 22.03 -17.03
CA ASP A 8 -13.86 22.72 -17.01
C ASP A 8 -12.73 21.77 -16.58
N GLN A 9 -12.96 20.97 -15.53
CA GLN A 9 -11.97 19.99 -15.05
C GLN A 9 -11.70 18.88 -16.08
N ILE A 10 -12.74 18.41 -16.78
CA ILE A 10 -12.58 17.43 -17.87
C ILE A 10 -11.69 18.02 -18.96
N SER A 11 -11.99 19.25 -19.37
CA SER A 11 -11.28 19.94 -20.44
C SER A 11 -9.82 20.20 -20.08
N GLU A 12 -9.56 20.66 -18.85
CA GLU A 12 -8.21 20.89 -18.32
C GLU A 12 -7.42 19.58 -18.25
N TYR A 13 -8.02 18.51 -17.71
CA TYR A 13 -7.37 17.21 -17.63
C TYR A 13 -6.97 16.66 -19.00
N LYS A 14 -7.89 16.72 -19.98
CA LYS A 14 -7.62 16.28 -21.35
C LYS A 14 -6.53 17.13 -22.01
N ALA A 15 -6.53 18.44 -21.78
CA ALA A 15 -5.49 19.33 -22.29
C ALA A 15 -4.10 19.00 -21.73
N GLU A 16 -3.97 18.75 -20.42
CA GLU A 16 -2.70 18.37 -19.81
C GLU A 16 -2.24 16.97 -20.24
N ARG A 17 -3.16 16.01 -20.40
CA ARG A 17 -2.87 14.69 -21.00
C ARG A 17 -2.27 14.85 -22.39
N ASP A 18 -2.90 15.65 -23.25
CA ASP A 18 -2.45 15.82 -24.63
C ASP A 18 -1.15 16.62 -24.74
N LYS A 19 -0.95 17.61 -23.86
CA LYS A 19 0.33 18.31 -23.71
C LYS A 19 1.46 17.36 -23.34
N LYS A 20 1.23 16.45 -22.38
CA LYS A 20 2.22 15.41 -22.01
C LYS A 20 2.53 14.49 -23.18
N ARG A 21 1.53 14.08 -23.96
CA ARG A 21 1.71 13.27 -25.17
C ARG A 21 2.50 13.99 -26.25
N LYS A 22 2.19 15.27 -26.52
CA LYS A 22 2.94 16.11 -27.46
C LYS A 22 4.40 16.26 -27.05
N ASN A 23 4.68 16.44 -25.76
CA ASN A 23 6.05 16.50 -25.24
C ASN A 23 6.84 15.18 -25.46
N GLN A 24 6.13 14.06 -25.64
CA GLN A 24 6.70 12.75 -25.97
C GLN A 24 6.73 12.48 -27.49
N GLY A 25 6.37 13.46 -28.33
CA GLY A 25 6.28 13.31 -29.78
C GLY A 25 5.08 12.50 -30.27
N LEU A 26 4.05 12.32 -29.43
CA LEU A 26 2.85 11.55 -29.74
C LEU A 26 1.67 12.46 -30.12
N CYS A 27 0.77 11.94 -30.95
CA CYS A 27 -0.50 12.61 -31.27
C CYS A 27 -1.39 12.79 -30.03
N PRO A 28 -2.21 13.86 -29.98
CA PRO A 28 -3.29 14.02 -29.01
C PRO A 28 -4.14 12.75 -28.90
N PHE A 29 -4.61 12.45 -27.70
CA PHE A 29 -5.32 11.20 -27.43
C PHE A 29 -6.65 11.12 -28.21
N ASP A 30 -7.35 12.23 -28.37
CA ASP A 30 -8.65 12.26 -29.04
C ASP A 30 -8.54 12.08 -30.56
N GLU A 31 -7.35 12.29 -31.14
CA GLU A 31 -7.03 12.08 -32.56
C GLU A 31 -6.64 10.62 -32.88
N LEU A 32 -6.46 9.78 -31.86
CA LEU A 32 -6.11 8.37 -32.03
C LEU A 32 -7.30 7.54 -32.55
N SER A 33 -7.00 6.49 -33.32
CA SER A 33 -7.96 5.42 -33.60
C SER A 33 -8.30 4.62 -32.34
N ASP A 34 -9.42 3.88 -32.36
CA ASP A 34 -9.84 3.05 -31.21
C ASP A 34 -8.77 2.03 -30.78
N ALA A 35 -8.06 1.44 -31.74
CA ALA A 35 -6.97 0.50 -31.46
C ALA A 35 -5.80 1.19 -30.75
N GLU A 36 -5.43 2.40 -31.19
CA GLU A 36 -4.37 3.20 -30.59
C GLU A 36 -4.77 3.74 -29.22
N LYS A 37 -6.02 4.15 -29.02
CA LYS A 37 -6.57 4.52 -27.70
C LYS A 37 -6.45 3.36 -26.73
N LYS A 38 -6.89 2.16 -27.13
CA LYS A 38 -6.79 0.95 -26.30
C LYS A 38 -5.33 0.65 -25.92
N ALA A 39 -4.41 0.74 -26.87
CA ALA A 39 -2.99 0.53 -26.60
C ALA A 39 -2.41 1.60 -25.66
N ALA A 40 -2.76 2.87 -25.86
CA ALA A 40 -2.34 3.98 -25.01
C ALA A 40 -2.86 3.84 -23.57
N LEU A 41 -4.12 3.44 -23.40
CA LEU A 41 -4.72 3.18 -22.08
C LEU A 41 -4.06 1.98 -21.38
N ALA A 42 -3.75 0.91 -22.10
CA ALA A 42 -3.03 -0.23 -21.54
C ALA A 42 -1.61 0.15 -21.09
N ALA A 43 -0.89 0.95 -21.89
CA ALA A 43 0.43 1.46 -21.53
C ALA A 43 0.36 2.40 -20.31
N GLN A 44 -0.64 3.27 -20.25
CA GLN A 44 -0.88 4.14 -19.09
C GLN A 44 -1.15 3.32 -17.83
N CYS A 45 -2.00 2.31 -17.91
CA CYS A 45 -2.32 1.42 -16.79
C CYS A 45 -1.05 0.71 -16.27
N ALA A 46 -0.25 0.13 -17.17
CA ALA A 46 1.00 -0.53 -16.81
C ALA A 46 2.02 0.42 -16.16
N GLU A 47 2.17 1.63 -16.71
CA GLU A 47 3.09 2.64 -16.15
C GLU A 47 2.61 3.13 -14.78
N LEU A 48 1.31 3.34 -14.60
CA LEU A 48 0.73 3.76 -13.32
C LEU A 48 0.94 2.67 -12.26
N LEU A 49 0.64 1.40 -12.58
CA LEU A 49 0.92 0.27 -11.68
C LEU A 49 2.39 0.23 -11.26
N LYS A 50 3.31 0.32 -12.24
CA LYS A 50 4.75 0.25 -12.00
C LYS A 50 5.23 1.40 -11.12
N THR A 51 4.86 2.64 -11.46
CA THR A 51 5.30 3.83 -10.74
C THR A 51 4.73 3.87 -9.33
N THR A 52 3.44 3.62 -9.15
CA THR A 52 2.82 3.55 -7.82
C THR A 52 3.46 2.48 -6.95
N LEU A 53 3.65 1.28 -7.50
CA LEU A 53 4.30 0.19 -6.77
C LEU A 53 5.72 0.55 -6.36
N HIS A 54 6.49 1.11 -7.28
CA HIS A 54 7.86 1.56 -7.02
C HIS A 54 7.88 2.61 -5.91
N THR A 55 6.97 3.59 -5.94
CA THR A 55 6.83 4.60 -4.89
C THR A 55 6.54 3.95 -3.53
N MET A 56 5.52 3.08 -3.44
CA MET A 56 5.15 2.42 -2.18
C MET A 56 6.29 1.59 -1.58
N ILE A 57 7.01 0.83 -2.42
CA ILE A 57 8.16 0.02 -1.98
C ILE A 57 9.32 0.93 -1.55
N SER A 58 9.59 2.00 -2.29
CA SER A 58 10.72 2.90 -2.01
C SER A 58 10.48 3.75 -0.76
N SER A 59 9.22 4.07 -0.45
CA SER A 59 8.82 4.75 0.79
C SER A 59 8.63 3.80 1.98
N ALA A 60 8.74 2.47 1.77
CA ALA A 60 8.48 1.51 2.83
C ALA A 60 9.56 1.58 3.93
N TRP A 61 9.12 1.72 5.17
CA TRP A 61 10.01 1.84 6.33
C TRP A 61 10.16 0.49 7.05
N THR A 62 11.34 0.21 7.59
CA THR A 62 11.61 -1.06 8.28
C THR A 62 10.92 -1.10 9.63
N VAL A 63 10.20 -2.18 9.94
CA VAL A 63 9.38 -2.33 11.16
C VAL A 63 10.20 -2.15 12.45
N GLU A 64 11.48 -2.51 12.42
CA GLU A 64 12.43 -2.39 13.55
C GLU A 64 12.73 -0.92 13.94
N ARG A 65 12.42 0.05 13.08
CA ARG A 65 12.77 1.47 13.28
C ARG A 65 11.52 2.30 13.50
N TYR A 66 11.66 3.29 14.37
CA TYR A 66 10.60 4.28 14.58
C TYR A 66 10.24 4.97 13.26
N PRO A 67 8.93 5.08 12.92
CA PRO A 67 8.50 5.66 11.66
C PRO A 67 8.77 7.17 11.61
N LEU A 68 9.32 7.63 10.48
CA LEU A 68 9.57 9.06 10.24
C LEU A 68 8.38 9.76 9.59
N SER A 69 7.55 9.02 8.86
CA SER A 69 6.33 9.53 8.23
C SER A 69 5.14 9.42 9.17
N VAL A 70 4.21 10.38 9.04
CA VAL A 70 2.94 10.37 9.77
C VAL A 70 1.89 9.67 8.91
N SER A 71 1.18 8.69 9.48
CA SER A 71 0.03 8.03 8.86
C SER A 71 -1.18 8.21 9.76
N SER A 72 -1.82 9.38 9.68
CA SER A 72 -2.99 9.71 10.51
C SER A 72 -4.23 8.99 10.00
N ALA A 73 -4.93 8.29 10.89
CA ALA A 73 -6.17 7.60 10.56
C ALA A 73 -7.29 8.61 10.21
N PRO A 74 -7.97 8.47 9.05
CA PRO A 74 -9.01 9.42 8.63
C PRO A 74 -10.33 9.25 9.38
N SER A 75 -10.53 8.13 10.07
CA SER A 75 -11.70 7.85 10.91
C SER A 75 -11.28 6.98 12.09
N SER A 76 -12.19 6.69 13.03
CA SER A 76 -11.94 5.67 14.07
C SER A 76 -12.07 4.26 13.49
N GLY A 77 -11.43 3.26 14.11
CA GLY A 77 -11.44 1.90 13.58
C GLY A 77 -10.63 0.88 14.38
N VAL A 78 -10.27 -0.20 13.70
CA VAL A 78 -9.48 -1.32 14.23
C VAL A 78 -8.30 -1.61 13.31
N LEU A 79 -7.10 -1.61 13.86
CA LEU A 79 -5.87 -1.96 13.16
C LEU A 79 -5.58 -3.45 13.32
N GLU A 80 -5.46 -4.17 12.21
CA GLU A 80 -5.08 -5.59 12.18
C GLU A 80 -3.56 -5.75 12.06
N LEU A 81 -2.99 -6.44 13.04
CA LEU A 81 -1.54 -6.62 13.16
C LEU A 81 -1.23 -8.13 13.11
N PRO A 82 -0.76 -8.64 11.96
CA PRO A 82 -0.31 -10.01 11.81
C PRO A 82 0.64 -10.45 12.92
N ARG A 83 0.43 -11.64 13.48
CA ARG A 83 1.37 -12.22 14.46
C ARG A 83 2.63 -12.77 13.81
N ASN A 84 2.53 -13.16 12.55
CA ASN A 84 3.64 -13.72 11.78
C ASN A 84 3.44 -13.51 10.28
N TYR A 85 4.44 -13.90 9.50
CA TYR A 85 4.42 -13.85 8.04
C TYR A 85 3.14 -14.52 7.49
N LEU A 86 2.45 -13.80 6.60
CA LEU A 86 1.18 -14.19 5.99
C LEU A 86 0.05 -14.47 6.99
N SER A 87 0.12 -13.95 8.22
CA SER A 87 -0.90 -14.12 9.26
C SER A 87 -1.33 -15.57 9.47
N THR A 88 -0.40 -16.52 9.34
CA THR A 88 -0.69 -17.96 9.51
C THR A 88 -1.19 -18.28 10.92
N SER A 89 -0.73 -17.53 11.92
CA SER A 89 -1.19 -17.61 13.32
C SER A 89 -2.25 -16.58 13.69
N GLY A 90 -2.83 -15.89 12.69
CA GLY A 90 -3.83 -14.84 12.87
C GLY A 90 -3.24 -13.44 13.07
N CYS A 91 -4.13 -12.51 13.43
CA CYS A 91 -3.83 -11.10 13.67
C CYS A 91 -4.31 -10.70 15.06
N ASP A 92 -3.53 -9.85 15.74
CA ASP A 92 -4.02 -9.06 16.86
C ASP A 92 -4.78 -7.83 16.34
N ARG A 93 -5.65 -7.26 17.18
CA ARG A 93 -6.53 -6.15 16.81
C ARG A 93 -6.44 -5.04 17.83
N ILE A 94 -6.05 -3.85 17.39
CA ILE A 94 -5.95 -2.65 18.25
C ILE A 94 -6.98 -1.63 17.79
N LYS A 95 -7.83 -1.16 18.70
CA LYS A 95 -8.75 -0.05 18.41
C LYS A 95 -7.99 1.26 18.35
N PHE A 96 -8.35 2.13 17.41
CA PHE A 96 -7.80 3.47 17.29
C PHE A 96 -8.90 4.51 17.08
N GLY A 97 -8.61 5.75 17.46
CA GLY A 97 -9.47 6.91 17.19
C GLY A 97 -9.06 7.63 15.92
N GLU A 98 -9.95 8.47 15.41
CA GLU A 98 -9.65 9.40 14.32
C GLU A 98 -8.42 10.27 14.66
N GLY A 99 -7.55 10.48 13.67
CA GLY A 99 -6.30 11.22 13.81
C GLY A 99 -5.16 10.43 14.48
N ALA A 100 -5.39 9.20 14.95
CA ALA A 100 -4.32 8.38 15.52
C ALA A 100 -3.25 8.06 14.47
N ASN A 101 -1.97 8.04 14.87
CA ASN A 101 -0.88 7.70 13.97
C ASN A 101 -0.69 6.17 13.88
N LEU A 102 -1.19 5.59 12.79
CA LEU A 102 -1.18 4.15 12.53
C LEU A 102 0.24 3.58 12.47
N ALA A 103 1.19 4.35 11.93
CA ALA A 103 2.59 3.93 11.84
C ALA A 103 3.21 3.77 13.24
N VAL A 104 2.94 4.71 14.14
CA VAL A 104 3.44 4.66 15.52
C VAL A 104 2.80 3.51 16.31
N LEU A 105 1.48 3.31 16.18
CA LEU A 105 0.79 2.17 16.80
C LEU A 105 1.36 0.83 16.32
N THR A 106 1.61 0.72 15.02
CA THR A 106 2.21 -0.47 14.40
C THR A 106 3.62 -0.72 14.93
N TYR A 107 4.47 0.31 14.96
CA TYR A 107 5.82 0.23 15.50
C TYR A 107 5.81 -0.21 16.96
N GLN A 108 5.02 0.46 17.81
CA GLN A 108 4.95 0.17 19.23
C GLN A 108 4.57 -1.29 19.48
N TYR A 109 3.55 -1.79 18.79
CA TYR A 109 3.17 -3.20 18.88
C TYR A 109 4.33 -4.12 18.47
N TYR A 110 4.98 -3.85 17.34
CA TYR A 110 6.00 -4.75 16.81
C TYR A 110 7.38 -4.66 17.48
N ASP A 111 7.63 -3.58 18.21
CA ASP A 111 8.83 -3.37 19.02
C ASP A 111 8.75 -4.08 20.39
N GLU A 112 7.56 -4.53 20.79
CA GLU A 112 7.38 -5.30 22.02
C GLU A 112 8.14 -6.63 21.98
N ASN A 113 8.79 -6.93 23.12
CA ASN A 113 9.35 -8.25 23.40
C ASN A 113 8.23 -9.27 23.61
N VAL A 114 8.46 -10.50 23.19
CA VAL A 114 7.52 -11.61 23.37
C VAL A 114 8.20 -12.83 24.00
N ASP A 115 7.39 -13.65 24.68
CA ASP A 115 7.81 -14.99 25.05
C ASP A 115 7.76 -15.87 23.79
N SER A 116 8.91 -16.43 23.39
CA SER A 116 9.01 -17.32 22.24
C SER A 116 8.11 -18.55 22.35
N LYS A 117 7.74 -18.98 23.56
CA LYS A 117 6.80 -20.08 23.77
C LYS A 117 5.35 -19.69 23.44
N SER A 118 5.02 -18.41 23.54
CA SER A 118 3.68 -17.87 23.31
C SER A 118 3.42 -17.49 21.85
N TYR A 119 4.47 -17.25 21.08
CA TYR A 119 4.40 -16.83 19.69
C TYR A 119 4.59 -18.00 18.73
N SER A 120 3.57 -18.29 17.94
CA SER A 120 3.61 -19.34 16.91
C SER A 120 4.08 -18.78 15.57
N GLY A 121 5.13 -19.35 15.00
CA GLY A 121 5.68 -18.96 13.70
C GLY A 121 7.19 -19.18 13.63
N THR A 122 7.77 -18.85 12.48
CA THR A 122 9.22 -18.84 12.30
C THR A 122 9.79 -17.50 12.76
N ASN A 123 10.74 -17.53 13.70
CA ASN A 123 11.57 -16.36 14.00
C ASN A 123 12.69 -16.28 12.94
N TYR A 124 12.80 -15.15 12.26
CA TYR A 124 13.73 -14.93 11.15
C TYR A 124 15.02 -14.19 11.54
N LEU A 125 15.15 -13.68 12.78
CA LEU A 125 16.28 -12.85 13.21
C LEU A 125 17.11 -13.45 14.35
N ALA A 126 16.48 -14.13 15.32
CA ALA A 126 17.18 -14.73 16.47
C ALA A 126 16.96 -16.24 16.53
N ALA A 127 18.02 -17.01 16.26
CA ALA A 127 18.01 -18.48 16.37
C ALA A 127 18.55 -19.00 17.72
N ASP A 128 19.32 -18.18 18.45
CA ASP A 128 20.09 -18.61 19.62
C ASP A 128 19.39 -18.35 20.98
N GLY A 129 18.29 -17.58 20.98
CA GLY A 129 17.48 -17.30 22.18
C GLY A 129 18.19 -16.47 23.26
N ALA A 130 19.36 -15.88 22.96
CA ALA A 130 20.12 -15.08 23.92
C ALA A 130 19.51 -13.68 24.14
N ILE A 131 18.69 -13.22 23.19
CA ILE A 131 17.97 -11.94 23.24
C ILE A 131 16.47 -12.25 23.26
N HIS A 132 15.70 -11.51 24.06
CA HIS A 132 14.25 -11.63 24.05
C HIS A 132 13.72 -11.27 22.64
N PRO A 133 13.03 -12.20 21.96
CA PRO A 133 12.61 -11.95 20.60
C PRO A 133 11.51 -10.90 20.59
N LYS A 134 11.50 -10.05 19.56
CA LYS A 134 10.45 -9.08 19.30
C LYS A 134 9.41 -9.61 18.32
N ARG A 135 8.19 -9.05 18.34
CA ARG A 135 7.09 -9.48 17.45
C ARG A 135 7.47 -9.38 15.96
N HIS A 136 8.21 -8.35 15.56
CA HIS A 136 8.57 -8.17 14.15
C HIS A 136 9.47 -9.27 13.58
N GLU A 137 10.21 -9.98 14.43
CA GLU A 137 11.12 -11.06 14.02
C GLU A 137 10.37 -12.24 13.37
N TYR A 138 9.04 -12.30 13.55
CA TYR A 138 8.18 -13.35 12.98
C TYR A 138 7.51 -12.95 11.66
N LEU A 139 7.69 -11.72 11.19
CA LEU A 139 7.01 -11.18 10.00
C LEU A 139 7.75 -11.45 8.69
N GLY A 140 8.97 -11.96 8.76
CA GLY A 140 9.85 -12.18 7.63
C GLY A 140 11.29 -11.76 7.97
N PRO A 141 12.24 -12.07 7.09
CA PRO A 141 13.65 -11.71 7.26
C PRO A 141 13.93 -10.21 7.07
N SER A 142 13.11 -9.46 6.33
CA SER A 142 13.29 -8.01 6.17
C SER A 142 11.95 -7.28 6.00
N PRO A 143 11.08 -7.31 7.03
CA PRO A 143 9.74 -6.76 6.94
C PRO A 143 9.76 -5.23 6.95
N LYS A 144 9.10 -4.64 5.97
CA LYS A 144 8.87 -3.19 5.85
C LYS A 144 7.38 -2.91 5.74
N ILE A 145 6.96 -1.76 6.25
CA ILE A 145 5.59 -1.27 6.11
C ILE A 145 5.54 -0.37 4.88
N ALA A 146 4.79 -0.78 3.86
CA ALA A 146 4.56 -0.03 2.63
C ALA A 146 3.38 0.94 2.76
N GLY A 147 2.46 0.70 3.71
CA GLY A 147 1.31 1.57 3.94
C GLY A 147 0.21 0.88 4.74
N PHE A 148 -0.97 1.50 4.74
CA PHE A 148 -2.18 1.03 5.40
C PHE A 148 -3.33 1.01 4.41
N ARG A 149 -4.35 0.20 4.67
CA ARG A 149 -5.56 0.12 3.87
C ARG A 149 -6.78 0.06 4.77
N LEU A 150 -7.59 1.11 4.78
CA LEU A 150 -8.85 1.18 5.51
C LEU A 150 -9.97 0.59 4.66
N SER A 151 -10.63 -0.43 5.20
CA SER A 151 -11.87 -0.97 4.65
C SER A 151 -13.08 -0.09 5.03
N PRO A 152 -14.18 -0.15 4.26
CA PRO A 152 -15.43 0.53 4.62
C PRO A 152 -15.99 0.14 6.00
N GLN A 153 -15.59 -1.01 6.54
CA GLN A 153 -16.00 -1.50 7.86
C GLN A 153 -15.16 -0.92 9.01
N GLY A 154 -14.22 -0.01 8.73
CA GLY A 154 -13.35 0.59 9.73
C GLY A 154 -12.18 -0.32 10.16
N VAL A 155 -11.88 -1.37 9.38
CA VAL A 155 -10.72 -2.24 9.64
C VAL A 155 -9.56 -1.79 8.76
N VAL A 156 -8.40 -1.53 9.38
CA VAL A 156 -7.15 -1.17 8.72
C VAL A 156 -6.25 -2.40 8.62
N GLU A 157 -5.92 -2.77 7.39
CA GLU A 157 -4.88 -3.77 7.10
C GLU A 157 -3.52 -3.06 6.94
N THR A 158 -2.47 -3.62 7.54
CA THR A 158 -1.09 -3.18 7.31
C THR A 158 -0.54 -3.83 6.03
N LEU A 159 0.03 -3.02 5.13
CA LEU A 159 0.63 -3.48 3.89
C LEU A 159 2.13 -3.72 4.11
N PHE A 160 2.57 -4.97 4.02
CA PHE A 160 3.97 -5.35 4.19
C PHE A 160 4.69 -5.53 2.86
N TRP A 161 5.94 -5.10 2.82
CA TRP A 161 6.92 -5.45 1.81
C TRP A 161 8.10 -6.12 2.49
N ASP A 162 8.39 -7.38 2.16
CA ASP A 162 9.62 -8.02 2.60
C ASP A 162 10.68 -7.87 1.51
N HIS A 163 11.74 -7.12 1.81
CA HIS A 163 12.78 -6.84 0.82
C HIS A 163 13.61 -8.07 0.45
N HIS A 164 13.81 -9.00 1.38
CA HIS A 164 14.65 -10.17 1.16
C HIS A 164 13.88 -11.29 0.43
N LEU A 165 12.60 -11.48 0.75
CA LEU A 165 11.72 -12.43 0.05
C LEU A 165 11.15 -11.85 -1.25
N GLU A 166 11.30 -10.56 -1.48
CA GLU A 166 10.66 -9.81 -2.58
C GLU A 166 9.13 -10.03 -2.64
N THR A 167 8.49 -10.13 -1.47
CA THR A 167 7.06 -10.43 -1.35
C THR A 167 6.28 -9.26 -0.77
N ARG A 168 5.07 -9.06 -1.31
CA ARG A 168 4.10 -8.05 -0.87
C ARG A 168 2.93 -8.77 -0.26
N TRP A 169 2.55 -8.42 0.96
CA TRP A 169 1.47 -9.14 1.63
C TRP A 169 0.72 -8.30 2.67
N ALA A 170 -0.57 -8.58 2.81
CA ALA A 170 -1.46 -7.99 3.80
C ALA A 170 -2.37 -9.10 4.32
N GLY A 171 -2.29 -9.40 5.62
CA GLY A 171 -2.95 -10.57 6.17
C GLY A 171 -2.44 -11.86 5.52
N LYS A 172 -3.35 -12.65 4.93
CA LYS A 172 -3.03 -13.94 4.28
C LYS A 172 -2.79 -13.86 2.77
N ARG A 173 -2.88 -12.67 2.18
CA ARG A 173 -2.92 -12.48 0.72
C ARG A 173 -1.83 -11.52 0.27
N PRO A 174 -1.36 -11.63 -0.99
CA PRO A 174 -0.62 -10.53 -1.58
C PRO A 174 -1.53 -9.30 -1.67
N TRP A 175 -0.97 -8.11 -1.45
CA TRP A 175 -1.65 -6.87 -1.83
C TRP A 175 -1.19 -6.44 -3.21
N GLU A 176 -2.10 -5.80 -3.92
CA GLU A 176 -1.87 -5.25 -5.26
C GLU A 176 -2.25 -3.77 -5.30
N VAL A 177 -1.70 -3.08 -6.29
CA VAL A 177 -2.12 -1.72 -6.62
C VAL A 177 -3.43 -1.84 -7.40
N GLU A 178 -4.51 -1.31 -6.83
CA GLU A 178 -5.81 -1.30 -7.48
C GLU A 178 -5.95 0.00 -8.30
N LEU A 179 -6.36 -0.17 -9.56
CA LEU A 179 -6.62 0.94 -10.48
C LEU A 179 -8.08 0.94 -10.90
N GLU A 180 -8.65 2.13 -11.03
CA GLU A 180 -9.99 2.38 -11.51
C GLU A 180 -9.92 3.17 -12.82
N PHE A 181 -10.67 2.74 -13.82
CA PHE A 181 -10.84 3.49 -15.05
C PHE A 181 -11.99 4.48 -14.91
N ASP A 182 -11.72 5.74 -15.23
CA ASP A 182 -12.74 6.77 -15.31
C ASP A 182 -13.14 6.99 -16.77
N PRO A 183 -14.39 6.64 -17.15
CA PRO A 183 -14.85 6.78 -18.53
C PRO A 183 -15.09 8.22 -18.95
N VAL A 184 -15.24 9.17 -18.02
CA VAL A 184 -15.54 10.59 -18.33
C VAL A 184 -14.31 11.26 -18.93
N VAL A 185 -13.15 11.01 -18.33
CA VAL A 185 -11.85 11.55 -18.77
C VAL A 185 -11.01 10.54 -19.56
N GLU A 186 -11.52 9.31 -19.72
CA GLU A 186 -10.86 8.18 -20.40
C GLU A 186 -9.44 7.95 -19.88
N SER A 187 -9.33 7.62 -18.59
CA SER A 187 -8.03 7.51 -17.93
C SER A 187 -8.06 6.58 -16.71
N TRP A 188 -6.91 5.99 -16.38
CA TRP A 188 -6.71 5.17 -15.19
C TRP A 188 -6.24 5.98 -13.98
N PHE A 189 -6.75 5.64 -12.80
CA PHE A 189 -6.40 6.25 -11.53
C PHE A 189 -6.13 5.20 -10.47
N VAL A 190 -5.21 5.48 -9.54
CA VAL A 190 -5.00 4.64 -8.36
C VAL A 190 -6.22 4.80 -7.44
N THR A 191 -6.76 3.69 -6.95
CA THR A 191 -7.72 3.73 -5.85
C THR A 191 -6.96 3.90 -4.54
N GLU A 192 -7.30 4.94 -3.77
CA GLU A 192 -6.52 5.31 -2.58
C GLU A 192 -6.34 4.16 -1.59
N PHE A 193 -5.10 4.01 -1.10
CA PHE A 193 -4.78 3.35 0.15
C PHE A 193 -4.79 4.46 1.20
N THR A 194 -5.86 4.55 1.99
CA THR A 194 -5.95 5.50 3.11
C THR A 194 -4.76 5.39 4.06
#